data_AF-A0A972QKB0-F1
#
_entry.id   AF-A0A972QKB0-F1
#
_cell.length_a   1.000
_cell.length_b   1.000
_cell.length_c   1.000
_cell.angle_alpha   90.00
_cell.angle_beta   90.00
_cell.angle_gamma   90.00
#
_symmetry.space_group_name_H-M   'P 1'
#
loop_
_entity.id
_entity.type
_entity.pdbx_description
1 polymer ?
#
loop_
_entity_poly.entity_id
_entity_poly.type
_entity_poly.pdbx_seq_one_letter_code
_entity_poly.pdbx_strand_id
1 'polypeptide(L)'
;MPKNNNLPQKSGFSGAPENNQNQEQEPDGGELDGSRVAELEAGLAEKNSRLSELEQALAERDDRIADLKQSLAELETQLTGLKDGRSQAIASYRELVVRSNPELPEELVTGDSVEEIDKSLANARVLIDRVRQRLETEIAGARIPAGSPLRTAADLSALSPQEKIQYAMGERR
;
A
#
# COMPACT_ATOMS: atom_id res chain seq x y z
N MET A 1 -117.37 -6.16 15.20
CA MET A 1 -117.55 -4.97 16.04
C MET A 1 -118.60 -5.26 17.10
N PRO A 2 -118.21 -5.25 18.38
CA PRO A 2 -118.98 -4.52 19.39
C PRO A 2 -118.09 -3.51 20.14
N LYS A 3 -118.73 -2.44 20.62
CA LYS A 3 -118.11 -1.25 21.22
C LYS A 3 -117.97 -1.39 22.75
N ASN A 4 -116.94 -0.69 23.22
CA ASN A 4 -116.37 -0.57 24.56
C ASN A 4 -117.27 -0.03 25.68
N ASN A 5 -116.77 -0.31 26.90
CA ASN A 5 -116.81 0.45 28.16
C ASN A 5 -118.10 0.45 28.98
N ASN A 6 -118.02 -0.03 30.25
CA ASN A 6 -117.71 0.83 31.40
C ASN A 6 -117.58 0.03 32.73
N LEU A 7 -116.65 0.48 33.59
CA LEU A 7 -116.39 0.16 35.03
C LEU A 7 -115.73 -1.18 35.45
N PRO A 8 -114.42 -1.16 35.76
CA PRO A 8 -113.81 -2.00 36.78
C PRO A 8 -113.74 -1.30 38.15
N GLN A 9 -113.73 -2.11 39.20
CA GLN A 9 -113.68 -1.78 40.63
C GLN A 9 -112.43 -0.94 40.99
N LYS A 10 -112.64 0.15 41.74
CA LYS A 10 -111.66 0.85 42.59
C LYS A 10 -112.02 0.50 44.04
N SER A 11 -111.16 0.43 45.05
CA SER A 11 -109.70 0.52 45.24
C SER A 11 -109.47 0.52 46.76
N GLY A 12 -108.40 -0.10 47.25
CA GLY A 12 -107.96 0.00 48.65
C GLY A 12 -106.76 -0.92 48.90
N PHE A 13 -105.70 -0.74 48.12
CA PHE A 13 -104.44 -0.14 48.57
C PHE A 13 -103.61 -1.09 49.46
N SER A 14 -102.89 -1.97 48.77
CA SER A 14 -101.68 -2.65 49.22
C SER A 14 -100.55 -2.14 48.33
N GLY A 15 -99.60 -1.40 48.89
CA GLY A 15 -98.37 -0.94 48.24
C GLY A 15 -97.62 -0.06 49.24
N ALA A 16 -96.30 -0.09 49.40
CA ALA A 16 -95.14 -0.77 48.80
C ALA A 16 -93.96 -0.48 49.80
N PRO A 17 -92.67 -0.81 49.57
CA PRO A 17 -92.08 -1.40 48.37
C PRO A 17 -91.10 -2.57 48.61
N GLU A 18 -90.86 -3.24 47.49
CA GLU A 18 -89.65 -3.99 47.16
C GLU A 18 -88.40 -3.18 47.51
N ASN A 19 -87.40 -3.81 48.13
CA ASN A 19 -86.03 -3.32 48.04
C ASN A 19 -85.09 -4.48 47.73
N ASN A 20 -84.91 -4.68 46.43
CA ASN A 20 -83.87 -5.47 45.81
C ASN A 20 -82.54 -4.75 46.05
N GLN A 21 -81.81 -5.13 47.12
CA GLN A 21 -80.43 -4.71 47.30
C GLN A 21 -79.54 -5.60 46.43
N ASN A 22 -79.40 -5.18 45.18
CA ASN A 22 -78.34 -5.60 44.28
C ASN A 22 -77.00 -5.48 45.01
N GLN A 23 -76.32 -6.61 45.21
CA GLN A 23 -74.89 -6.62 45.45
C GLN A 23 -74.22 -6.25 44.13
N GLU A 24 -74.09 -4.95 43.87
CA GLU A 24 -73.10 -4.43 42.95
C GLU A 24 -71.73 -4.63 43.60
N GLN A 25 -71.17 -5.83 43.43
CA GLN A 25 -69.73 -6.02 43.51
C GLN A 25 -69.14 -5.22 42.35
N GLU A 26 -68.78 -3.97 42.63
CA GLU A 26 -67.82 -3.20 41.85
C GLU A 26 -66.66 -4.13 41.51
N PRO A 27 -66.31 -4.30 40.22
CA PRO A 27 -65.23 -5.18 39.87
C PRO A 27 -63.95 -4.57 40.41
N ASP A 28 -63.18 -5.42 41.08
CA ASP A 28 -61.78 -5.32 41.47
C ASP A 28 -60.88 -4.89 40.28
N GLY A 29 -61.04 -3.65 39.83
CA GLY A 29 -60.39 -3.07 38.65
C GLY A 29 -59.16 -2.23 38.99
N GLY A 30 -58.98 -1.87 40.26
CA GLY A 30 -57.86 -1.04 40.72
C GLY A 30 -56.55 -1.80 40.90
N GLU A 31 -56.60 -3.07 41.32
CA GLU A 31 -55.39 -3.87 41.58
C GLU A 31 -54.73 -4.38 40.29
N LEU A 32 -55.53 -4.64 39.25
CA LEU A 32 -55.04 -5.06 37.93
C LEU A 32 -54.36 -3.92 37.16
N ASP A 33 -54.82 -2.68 37.32
CA ASP A 33 -54.20 -1.50 36.71
C ASP A 33 -52.89 -1.14 37.41
N GLY A 34 -52.88 -1.12 38.75
CA GLY A 34 -51.68 -0.86 39.55
C GLY A 34 -50.56 -1.89 39.34
N SER A 35 -50.89 -3.18 39.26
CA SER A 35 -49.91 -4.24 38.99
C SER A 35 -49.31 -4.14 37.57
N ARG A 36 -50.11 -3.77 36.58
CA ARG A 36 -49.63 -3.57 35.21
C ARG A 36 -48.71 -2.36 35.09
N VAL A 37 -49.04 -1.27 35.77
CA VAL A 37 -48.18 -0.07 35.84
C VAL A 37 -46.84 -0.42 36.50
N ALA A 38 -46.85 -1.13 37.63
CA ALA A 38 -45.62 -1.55 38.31
C ALA A 38 -44.72 -2.44 37.45
N GLU A 39 -45.31 -3.37 36.68
CA GLU A 39 -44.57 -4.24 35.75
C GLU A 39 -43.93 -3.44 34.60
N LEU A 40 -44.64 -2.45 34.05
CA LEU A 40 -44.12 -1.55 33.03
C LEU A 40 -43.01 -0.65 33.56
N GLU A 41 -43.14 -0.13 34.78
CA GLU A 41 -42.11 0.67 35.45
C GLU A 41 -40.85 -0.14 35.71
N ALA A 42 -40.98 -1.38 36.19
CA ALA A 42 -39.85 -2.30 36.36
C ALA A 42 -39.16 -2.60 35.02
N GLY A 43 -39.94 -2.87 33.97
CA GLY A 43 -39.41 -3.07 32.62
C GLY A 43 -38.68 -1.83 32.08
N LEU A 44 -39.22 -0.63 32.29
CA LEU A 44 -38.57 0.63 31.91
C LEU A 44 -37.26 0.85 32.69
N ALA A 45 -37.25 0.57 33.98
CA ALA A 45 -36.06 0.68 34.82
C ALA A 45 -34.93 -0.27 34.37
N GLU A 46 -35.28 -1.51 34.00
CA GLU A 46 -34.32 -2.47 33.44
C GLU A 46 -33.77 -1.97 32.09
N LYS A 47 -34.63 -1.49 31.20
CA LYS A 47 -34.22 -0.95 29.90
C LYS A 47 -33.32 0.28 30.04
N ASN A 48 -33.63 1.18 30.96
CA ASN A 48 -32.83 2.37 31.23
C ASN A 48 -31.45 1.99 31.78
N SER A 49 -31.38 1.02 32.70
CA SER A 49 -30.10 0.50 33.20
C SER A 49 -29.25 -0.07 32.06
N ARG A 50 -29.87 -0.87 31.18
CA ARG A 50 -29.18 -1.46 30.02
C ARG A 50 -28.77 -0.44 28.97
N LEU A 51 -29.57 0.62 28.76
CA LEU A 51 -29.18 1.74 27.90
C LEU A 51 -27.95 2.45 28.44
N SER A 52 -27.92 2.74 29.74
CA SER A 52 -26.77 3.36 30.41
C SER A 52 -25.49 2.51 30.26
N GLU A 53 -25.59 1.19 30.45
CA GLU A 53 -24.46 0.27 30.24
C GLU A 53 -23.96 0.27 28.78
N LEU A 54 -24.88 0.29 27.81
CA LEU A 54 -24.53 0.33 26.39
C LEU A 54 -23.91 1.66 25.98
N GLU A 55 -24.40 2.78 26.52
CA GLU A 55 -23.83 4.10 26.30
C GLU A 55 -22.41 4.20 26.85
N GLN A 56 -22.17 3.66 28.06
CA GLN A 56 -20.83 3.58 28.63
C GLN A 56 -19.90 2.71 27.77
N ALA A 57 -20.36 1.53 27.34
CA ALA A 57 -19.57 0.65 26.49
C ALA A 57 -19.27 1.26 25.11
N LEU A 58 -20.16 2.10 24.57
CA LEU A 58 -19.92 2.86 23.35
C LEU A 58 -18.86 3.93 23.56
N ALA A 59 -18.95 4.71 24.65
CA ALA A 59 -17.96 5.73 24.98
C ALA A 59 -16.55 5.11 25.14
N GLU A 60 -16.41 4.00 25.86
CA GLU A 60 -15.14 3.29 26.02
C GLU A 60 -14.57 2.79 24.68
N ARG A 61 -15.44 2.36 23.76
CA ARG A 61 -15.02 1.93 22.41
C ARG A 61 -14.59 3.11 21.55
N ASP A 62 -15.29 4.24 21.64
CA ASP A 62 -14.94 5.46 20.91
C ASP A 62 -13.58 5.99 21.36
N ASP A 63 -13.32 5.99 22.67
CA ASP A 63 -12.00 6.32 23.23
C ASP A 63 -10.92 5.38 22.69
N ARG A 64 -11.20 4.07 22.69
CA ARG A 64 -10.25 3.09 22.15
C ARG A 64 -9.98 3.27 20.65
N ILE A 65 -11.01 3.63 19.88
CA ILE A 65 -10.87 3.92 18.45
C ILE A 65 -10.02 5.18 18.26
N ALA A 66 -10.18 6.21 19.09
CA ALA A 66 -9.36 7.41 19.04
C ALA A 66 -7.87 7.09 19.29
N ASP A 67 -7.57 6.32 20.34
CA ASP A 67 -6.21 5.87 20.66
C ASP A 67 -5.56 5.08 19.52
N LEU A 68 -6.32 4.16 18.92
CA LEU A 68 -5.84 3.34 17.81
C LEU A 68 -5.56 4.19 16.57
N LYS A 69 -6.43 5.17 16.26
CA LYS A 69 -6.21 6.11 15.15
C LYS A 69 -4.95 6.95 15.37
N GLN A 70 -4.72 7.43 16.58
CA GLN A 70 -3.50 8.16 16.91
C GLN A 70 -2.25 7.29 16.76
N SER A 71 -2.30 6.05 17.25
CA SER A 71 -1.19 5.09 17.12
C SER A 71 -0.89 4.76 15.65
N LEU A 72 -1.93 4.66 14.82
CA LEU A 72 -1.79 4.42 13.39
C LEU A 72 -1.11 5.60 12.69
N ALA A 73 -1.54 6.84 12.96
CA ALA A 73 -0.92 8.04 12.41
C ALA A 73 0.56 8.19 12.78
N GLU A 74 0.92 7.83 14.02
CA GLU A 74 2.31 7.81 14.48
C GLU A 74 3.13 6.76 13.72
N LEU A 75 2.61 5.54 13.57
CA LEU A 75 3.27 4.47 12.80
C LEU A 75 3.43 4.83 11.33
N GLU A 76 2.45 5.49 10.71
CA GLU A 76 2.55 5.99 9.34
C GLU A 76 3.70 7.00 9.20
N THR A 77 3.82 7.93 10.15
CA THR A 77 4.89 8.93 10.19
C THR A 77 6.27 8.28 10.37
N GLN A 78 6.37 7.25 11.22
CA GLN A 78 7.62 6.51 11.39
C GLN A 78 7.98 5.72 10.12
N LEU A 79 6.99 5.14 9.44
CA LEU A 79 7.20 4.36 8.22
C LEU A 79 7.64 5.25 7.07
N THR A 80 7.07 6.45 6.91
CA THR A 80 7.56 7.43 5.92
C THR A 80 8.98 7.87 6.26
N GLY A 81 9.27 8.21 7.51
CA GLY A 81 10.62 8.57 7.95
C GLY A 81 11.66 7.46 7.68
N LEU A 82 11.31 6.20 7.92
CA LEU A 82 12.18 5.05 7.62
C LEU A 82 12.40 4.86 6.12
N LYS A 83 11.37 5.06 5.29
CA LYS A 83 11.50 5.00 3.82
C LYS A 83 12.41 6.09 3.28
N ASP A 84 12.24 7.31 3.79
CA ASP A 84 13.05 8.46 3.39
C ASP A 84 14.50 8.27 3.82
N GLY A 85 14.74 7.88 5.07
CA GLY A 85 16.07 7.57 5.59
C GLY A 85 16.75 6.43 4.84
N ARG A 86 16.02 5.36 4.48
CA ARG A 86 16.53 4.28 3.65
C ARG A 86 16.94 4.78 2.26
N SER A 87 16.13 5.62 1.63
CA SER A 87 16.41 6.16 0.30
C SER A 87 17.65 7.07 0.32
N GLN A 88 17.77 7.90 1.36
CA GLN A 88 18.95 8.74 1.58
C GLN A 88 20.23 7.91 1.84
N ALA A 89 20.12 6.82 2.61
CA ALA A 89 21.24 5.92 2.87
C ALA A 89 21.73 5.24 1.59
N ILE A 90 20.80 4.79 0.72
CA ILE A 90 21.13 4.19 -0.57
C ILE A 90 21.79 5.21 -1.50
N ALA A 91 21.27 6.44 -1.57
CA ALA A 91 21.89 7.51 -2.36
C ALA A 91 23.33 7.82 -1.88
N SER A 92 23.51 7.96 -0.57
CA SER A 92 24.84 8.18 0.04
C SER A 92 25.80 7.02 -0.24
N TYR A 93 25.30 5.78 -0.20
CA TYR A 93 26.07 4.60 -0.56
C TYR A 93 26.50 4.63 -2.04
N ARG A 94 25.59 4.95 -2.95
CA ARG A 94 25.89 5.09 -4.38
C ARG A 94 26.98 6.13 -4.63
N GLU A 95 26.89 7.30 -4.02
CA GLU A 95 27.91 8.35 -4.11
C GLU A 95 29.28 7.87 -3.60
N LEU A 96 29.30 7.16 -2.46
CA LEU A 96 30.53 6.60 -1.91
C LEU A 96 31.17 5.58 -2.88
N VAL A 97 30.34 4.73 -3.48
CA VAL A 97 30.78 3.72 -4.46
C VAL A 97 31.37 4.39 -5.70
N VAL A 98 30.70 5.41 -6.26
CA VAL A 98 31.21 6.17 -7.41
C VAL A 98 32.52 6.88 -7.07
N ARG A 99 32.58 7.57 -5.93
CA ARG A 99 33.80 8.27 -5.48
C ARG A 99 34.98 7.33 -5.26
N SER A 100 34.73 6.12 -4.78
CA SER A 100 35.78 5.13 -4.53
C SER A 100 36.25 4.43 -5.80
N ASN A 101 35.54 4.59 -6.92
CA ASN A 101 35.85 3.95 -8.20
C ASN A 101 35.81 4.97 -9.36
N PRO A 102 36.74 5.94 -9.41
CA PRO A 102 36.73 7.02 -10.42
C PRO A 102 36.93 6.53 -11.86
N GLU A 103 37.40 5.30 -12.08
CA GLU A 103 37.48 4.69 -13.41
C GLU A 103 36.12 4.22 -13.95
N LEU A 104 35.10 4.11 -13.09
CA LEU A 104 33.76 3.65 -13.47
C LEU A 104 32.83 4.86 -13.70
N PRO A 105 32.21 4.97 -14.89
CA PRO A 105 31.17 5.96 -15.14
C PRO A 105 29.99 5.79 -14.18
N GLU A 106 29.46 6.89 -13.66
CA GLU A 106 28.33 6.93 -12.72
C GLU A 106 27.06 6.29 -13.33
N GLU A 107 26.93 6.34 -14.65
CA GLU A 107 25.81 5.78 -15.41
C GLU A 107 25.76 4.24 -15.34
N LEU A 108 26.89 3.59 -15.03
CA LEU A 108 26.96 2.13 -14.91
C LEU A 108 26.63 1.63 -13.50
N VAL A 109 26.62 2.52 -12.50
CA VAL A 109 26.28 2.19 -11.12
C VAL A 109 24.82 2.56 -10.87
N THR A 110 23.93 1.58 -11.02
CA THR A 110 22.48 1.72 -10.92
C THR A 110 21.89 0.77 -9.88
N GLY A 111 20.68 1.10 -9.38
CA GLY A 111 19.93 0.28 -8.42
C GLY A 111 19.27 1.09 -7.32
N ASP A 112 18.15 0.57 -6.80
CA ASP A 112 17.39 1.12 -5.68
C ASP A 112 17.65 0.35 -4.37
N SER A 113 18.58 -0.60 -4.39
CA SER A 113 19.09 -1.31 -3.22
C SER A 113 20.61 -1.45 -3.26
N VAL A 114 21.20 -1.75 -2.11
CA VAL A 114 22.64 -2.01 -1.97
C VAL A 114 23.07 -3.17 -2.86
N GLU A 115 22.27 -4.23 -2.91
CA GLU A 115 22.54 -5.43 -3.71
C GLU A 115 22.52 -5.13 -5.21
N GLU A 116 21.58 -4.29 -5.67
CA GLU A 116 21.52 -3.87 -7.07
C GLU A 116 22.71 -3.00 -7.44
N ILE A 117 23.10 -2.08 -6.56
CA ILE A 117 24.29 -1.24 -6.72
C ILE A 117 25.56 -2.10 -6.79
N ASP A 118 25.71 -3.09 -5.91
CA ASP A 118 26.88 -3.97 -5.90
C ASP A 118 26.94 -4.84 -7.16
N LYS A 119 25.78 -5.31 -7.63
CA LYS A 119 25.68 -6.09 -8.86
C LYS A 119 25.99 -5.23 -10.09
N SER A 120 25.48 -4.00 -10.16
CA SER A 120 25.78 -3.10 -11.27
C SER A 120 27.25 -2.72 -11.28
N LEU A 121 27.86 -2.46 -10.12
CA LEU A 121 29.29 -2.23 -9.96
C LEU A 121 30.13 -3.42 -10.46
N ALA A 122 29.77 -4.64 -10.07
CA ALA A 122 30.48 -5.84 -10.51
C ALA A 122 30.40 -6.01 -12.03
N ASN A 123 29.22 -5.80 -12.62
CA ASN A 123 29.03 -5.86 -14.07
C ASN A 123 29.81 -4.77 -14.80
N ALA A 124 29.80 -3.54 -14.26
CA ALA A 124 30.52 -2.40 -14.83
C ALA A 124 32.02 -2.68 -14.91
N ARG A 125 32.61 -3.23 -13.84
CA ARG A 125 34.03 -3.62 -13.82
C ARG A 125 34.36 -4.64 -14.92
N VAL A 126 33.56 -5.70 -15.04
CA VAL A 126 33.75 -6.73 -16.09
C VAL A 126 33.65 -6.13 -17.50
N LEU A 127 32.75 -5.17 -17.71
CA LEU A 127 32.62 -4.49 -19.00
C LEU A 127 33.86 -3.65 -19.32
N ILE A 128 34.35 -2.87 -18.36
CA ILE A 128 35.57 -2.06 -18.56
C ILE A 128 36.79 -2.94 -18.83
N ASP A 129 36.98 -4.02 -18.07
CA ASP A 129 38.09 -4.95 -18.30
C ASP A 129 38.05 -5.54 -19.72
N ARG A 130 36.85 -5.90 -20.20
CA ARG A 130 36.67 -6.39 -21.57
C ARG A 130 36.96 -5.30 -22.62
N VAL A 131 36.54 -4.07 -22.38
CA VAL A 131 36.80 -2.93 -23.29
C VAL A 131 38.30 -2.65 -23.35
N ARG A 132 38.98 -2.62 -22.19
CA ARG A 132 40.44 -2.45 -22.08
C ARG A 132 41.18 -3.55 -22.86
N GLN A 133 40.80 -4.81 -22.66
CA GLN A 133 41.39 -5.94 -23.38
C GLN A 133 41.21 -5.82 -24.91
N ARG A 134 40.00 -5.44 -25.37
CA ARG A 134 39.75 -5.25 -26.81
C ARG A 134 40.58 -4.11 -27.39
N LEU A 135 40.63 -2.97 -26.71
CA LEU A 135 41.40 -1.82 -27.15
C LEU A 135 42.90 -2.15 -27.23
N GLU A 136 43.44 -2.89 -26.26
CA GLU A 136 44.84 -3.36 -26.29
C GLU A 136 45.11 -4.27 -27.48
N THR A 137 44.22 -5.22 -27.77
CA THR A 137 44.37 -6.09 -28.95
C THR A 137 44.29 -5.31 -30.26
N GLU A 138 43.42 -4.30 -30.34
CA GLU A 138 43.25 -3.46 -31.52
C GLU A 138 44.45 -2.54 -31.72
N ILE A 139 44.96 -1.91 -30.66
CA ILE A 139 46.18 -1.10 -30.70
C ILE A 139 47.39 -1.97 -31.08
N ALA A 140 47.49 -3.20 -30.57
CA ALA A 140 48.57 -4.11 -30.94
C ALA A 140 48.49 -4.54 -32.42
N GLY A 141 47.29 -4.77 -32.96
CA GLY A 141 47.07 -5.05 -34.38
C GLY A 141 47.26 -3.83 -35.29
N ALA A 142 46.99 -2.63 -34.79
CA ALA A 142 47.14 -1.36 -35.50
C ALA A 142 48.56 -0.78 -35.47
N ARG A 143 49.50 -1.39 -34.73
CA ARG A 143 50.94 -1.08 -34.85
C ARG A 143 51.44 -1.62 -36.19
N ILE A 144 51.20 -0.84 -37.24
CA ILE A 144 51.82 -1.01 -38.55
C ILE A 144 53.35 -1.02 -38.32
N PRO A 145 54.09 -2.03 -38.78
CA PRO A 145 55.55 -2.04 -38.66
C PRO A 145 56.09 -0.73 -39.24
N ALA A 146 56.75 0.07 -38.39
CA ALA A 146 57.46 1.26 -38.84
C ALA A 146 58.67 0.81 -39.65
N GLY A 147 58.42 0.50 -40.91
CA GLY A 147 59.38 -0.13 -41.79
C GLY A 147 58.73 -0.30 -43.15
N SER A 148 58.72 0.78 -43.93
CA SER A 148 58.73 0.60 -45.38
C SER A 148 59.86 -0.41 -45.65
N PRO A 149 59.63 -1.55 -46.31
CA PRO A 149 60.70 -2.48 -46.61
C PRO A 149 61.84 -1.66 -47.23
N LEU A 150 63.06 -1.81 -46.71
CA LEU A 150 64.22 -1.22 -47.36
C LEU A 150 64.12 -1.60 -48.83
N ARG A 151 64.24 -0.62 -49.72
CA ARG A 151 64.43 -0.92 -51.14
C ARG A 151 65.69 -1.77 -51.20
N THR A 152 65.54 -3.09 -51.29
CA THR A 152 66.63 -3.97 -51.66
C THR A 152 66.98 -3.55 -53.07
N ALA A 153 68.05 -2.75 -53.21
CA ALA A 153 68.62 -2.52 -54.52
C ALA A 153 68.95 -3.90 -55.11
N ALA A 154 68.61 -4.11 -56.37
CA ALA A 154 68.93 -5.36 -57.04
C ALA A 154 70.41 -5.68 -56.81
N ASP A 155 70.71 -6.89 -56.33
CA ASP A 155 72.08 -7.28 -56.03
C ASP A 155 72.86 -7.47 -57.34
N LEU A 156 73.56 -6.42 -57.76
CA LEU A 156 74.39 -6.43 -58.97
C LEU A 156 75.74 -7.11 -58.74
N SER A 157 76.05 -7.62 -57.54
CA SER A 157 77.36 -8.21 -57.24
C SER A 157 77.63 -9.50 -58.03
N ALA A 158 76.57 -10.23 -58.40
CA ALA A 158 76.64 -11.45 -59.21
C ALA A 158 76.78 -11.19 -60.73
N LEU A 159 76.65 -9.93 -61.19
CA LEU A 159 76.75 -9.58 -62.61
C LEU A 159 78.19 -9.22 -63.00
N SER A 160 78.62 -9.72 -64.16
CA SER A 160 79.91 -9.36 -64.76
C SER A 160 79.97 -7.87 -65.15
N PRO A 161 81.17 -7.29 -65.32
CA PRO A 161 81.31 -5.89 -65.72
C PRO A 161 80.56 -5.50 -67.00
N GLN A 162 80.41 -6.43 -67.95
CA GLN A 162 79.68 -6.19 -69.20
C GLN A 162 78.16 -6.16 -68.98
N GLU A 163 77.62 -7.05 -68.15
CA GLU A 163 76.18 -7.13 -67.84
C GLU A 163 75.70 -5.93 -67.01
N LYS A 164 76.55 -5.39 -66.13
CA LYS A 164 76.26 -4.15 -65.39
C LYS A 164 76.04 -2.95 -66.31
N ILE A 165 76.86 -2.83 -67.37
CA ILE A 165 76.74 -1.74 -68.35
C ILE A 165 75.46 -1.90 -69.16
N GLN A 166 75.14 -3.13 -69.57
CA GLN A 166 73.94 -3.40 -70.36
C GLN A 166 72.65 -3.15 -69.57
N TYR A 167 72.62 -3.51 -68.28
CA TYR A 167 71.52 -3.18 -67.37
C TYR A 167 71.30 -1.65 -67.28
N ALA A 168 72.37 -0.89 -67.08
CA ALA A 168 72.31 0.57 -66.99
C ALA A 168 71.90 1.27 -68.31
N MET A 169 72.20 0.65 -69.46
CA MET A 169 71.83 1.17 -70.79
C MET A 169 70.39 0.81 -71.19
N GLY A 170 69.82 -0.27 -70.63
CA GLY A 170 68.43 -0.68 -70.85
C GLY A 170 67.40 0.15 -70.10
N GLU A 171 67.80 0.81 -69.00
CA GLU A 171 66.92 1.62 -68.14
C GLU A 171 66.67 3.05 -68.66
N ARG A 172 67.38 3.51 -69.71
CA ARG A 172 67.23 4.85 -70.31
C ARG A 172 66.46 4.86 -71.64
N ARG A 173 65.28 4.25 -71.69
CA ARG A 173 64.33 4.44 -72.79
C ARG A 173 62.95 4.81 -72.27
#